data_AF-A0A0F5VZB4-F1
#
_entry.id   AF-A0A0F5VZB4-F1
#
_cell.length_a   1.000
_cell.length_b   1.000
_cell.length_c   1.000
_cell.angle_alpha   90.00
_cell.angle_beta   90.00
_cell.angle_gamma   90.00
#
_symmetry.space_group_name_H-M   'P 1'
#
loop_
_entity.id
_entity.type
_entity.pdbx_description
1 polymer ?
#
loop_
_entity_poly.entity_id
_entity_poly.type
_entity_poly.pdbx_seq_one_letter_code
_entity_poly.pdbx_strand_id
1 'polypeptide(L)'
;MSSFPSRRRVLATGAGAAIGIGALGAKAAQAAPTARTTGSEETRTLDELYKAALADGGKLVLYAGGDTPTQQDFTKAAFLKRFPDIDLTLVVDYSKYHDVRVDNQLATDTLVPDVVQLQTLQDFTRWKEQGRLLRYKPAGFSKVYDKFKDPQGAWVAIGAIGFSFMYDTAAAGSGAPRTPLDLVDPKWKGRIASSYPHDDDAVLYLYSLYVQKYGWEWVARLAAQDVRFARGSNSPGDAVRAGTHAIGIGGSGAPLASGPVKWVAPEGAPFMAWGQRAAILKQAANPTAAKLYLNWQLSLATQQGSFNGWSVRTDVTPPAGLKPVWEYPDAHVDGFPRFMADRAAIERWKQTFALYFGEVKGDPTPGSLGLHPGA
;
A
#
# COMPACT_ATOMS: atom_id res chain seq x y z
N MET A 1 -10.23 -47.57 -8.39
CA MET A 1 -10.48 -48.03 -9.78
C MET A 1 -11.09 -46.85 -10.53
N SER A 2 -10.26 -46.05 -11.21
CA SER A 2 -10.06 -46.06 -12.68
C SER A 2 -11.29 -45.44 -13.39
N SER A 3 -11.21 -44.33 -14.13
CA SER A 3 -10.32 -44.15 -15.28
C SER A 3 -10.22 -42.68 -15.75
N PHE A 4 -8.99 -42.22 -15.98
CA PHE A 4 -8.65 -41.14 -16.92
C PHE A 4 -8.73 -41.65 -18.36
N PRO A 5 -8.80 -40.74 -19.35
CA PRO A 5 -8.05 -40.95 -20.59
C PRO A 5 -7.02 -39.83 -20.82
N SER A 6 -5.85 -40.28 -21.24
CA SER A 6 -4.68 -39.54 -21.72
C SER A 6 -4.31 -40.11 -23.10
N ARG A 7 -3.54 -39.32 -23.87
CA ARG A 7 -2.74 -39.64 -25.08
C ARG A 7 -3.45 -39.37 -26.42
N ARG A 8 -2.78 -38.99 -27.52
CA ARG A 8 -1.52 -38.28 -27.88
C ARG A 8 -1.46 -38.37 -29.42
N ARG A 9 -0.88 -37.34 -30.08
CA ARG A 9 -0.32 -37.33 -31.46
C ARG A 9 -1.37 -37.34 -32.61
N VAL A 10 -1.19 -36.59 -33.69
CA VAL A 10 -0.17 -36.76 -34.75
C VAL A 10 0.20 -35.41 -35.43
N LEU A 11 1.49 -35.28 -35.74
CA LEU A 11 2.12 -34.30 -36.64
C LEU A 11 2.53 -35.05 -37.92
N ALA A 12 2.21 -34.53 -39.11
CA ALA A 12 2.87 -34.77 -40.41
C ALA A 12 2.19 -33.87 -41.46
N THR A 13 2.78 -32.76 -41.89
CA THR A 13 3.62 -32.57 -43.11
C THR A 13 2.99 -33.05 -44.42
N GLY A 14 2.70 -32.09 -45.31
CA GLY A 14 2.47 -32.29 -46.73
C GLY A 14 2.79 -31.01 -47.50
N ALA A 15 3.82 -31.06 -48.34
CA ALA A 15 4.33 -29.95 -49.13
C ALA A 15 3.84 -30.02 -50.59
N GLY A 16 3.65 -28.84 -51.19
CA GLY A 16 3.99 -28.57 -52.60
C GLY A 16 2.88 -28.65 -53.65
N ALA A 17 2.47 -27.48 -54.17
CA ALA A 17 2.42 -27.21 -55.62
C ALA A 17 2.29 -25.69 -55.85
N ALA A 18 3.26 -25.13 -56.55
CA ALA A 18 3.34 -23.73 -56.95
C ALA A 18 2.64 -23.50 -58.30
N ILE A 19 1.84 -22.44 -58.42
CA ILE A 19 1.55 -21.76 -59.68
C ILE A 19 1.69 -20.27 -59.42
N GLY A 20 2.70 -19.67 -60.05
CA GLY A 20 2.95 -18.23 -59.99
C GLY A 20 2.12 -17.50 -61.05
N ILE A 21 1.47 -16.41 -60.63
CA ILE A 21 1.11 -15.28 -61.49
C ILE A 21 1.47 -14.03 -60.68
N GLY A 22 2.38 -13.23 -61.23
CA GLY A 22 2.82 -11.98 -60.64
C GLY A 22 1.73 -10.91 -60.70
N ALA A 23 1.58 -10.17 -59.62
CA ALA A 23 0.99 -8.84 -59.62
C ALA A 23 1.71 -7.99 -58.56
N LEU A 24 2.30 -6.90 -59.01
CA LEU A 24 2.83 -5.83 -58.17
C LEU A 24 1.69 -5.22 -57.35
N GLY A 25 1.85 -5.14 -56.03
CA GLY A 25 0.85 -4.50 -55.16
C GLY A 25 1.35 -4.35 -53.73
N ALA A 26 1.79 -3.14 -53.41
CA ALA A 26 2.03 -2.53 -52.09
C ALA A 26 2.20 -3.47 -50.87
N LYS A 27 3.42 -3.53 -50.34
CA LYS A 27 3.65 -3.94 -48.94
C LYS A 27 2.90 -2.96 -48.03
N ALA A 28 1.76 -3.38 -47.49
CA ALA A 28 1.17 -2.74 -46.34
C ALA A 28 2.16 -2.93 -45.18
N ALA A 29 2.87 -1.85 -44.83
CA ALA A 29 3.66 -1.80 -43.62
C ALA A 29 2.72 -2.01 -42.44
N GLN A 30 2.81 -3.18 -41.81
CA GLN A 30 2.12 -3.47 -40.57
C GLN A 30 2.76 -2.57 -39.51
N ALA A 31 2.10 -1.44 -39.24
CA ALA A 31 2.52 -0.53 -38.19
C ALA A 31 2.52 -1.31 -36.88
N ALA A 32 3.71 -1.50 -36.30
CA ALA A 32 3.84 -1.86 -34.90
C ALA A 32 2.97 -0.88 -34.09
N PRO A 33 2.26 -1.32 -33.03
CA PRO A 33 1.49 -0.41 -32.21
C PRO A 33 2.44 0.65 -31.69
N THR A 34 2.30 1.87 -32.21
CA THR A 34 2.98 3.03 -31.68
C THR A 34 2.61 3.08 -30.21
N ALA A 35 3.60 2.93 -29.34
CA ALA A 35 3.43 3.16 -27.92
C ALA A 35 2.84 4.57 -27.78
N ARG A 36 1.52 4.64 -27.53
CA ARG A 36 0.83 5.91 -27.28
C ARG A 36 1.66 6.63 -26.23
N THR A 37 2.17 7.80 -26.61
CA THR A 37 2.94 8.67 -25.75
C THR A 37 2.22 8.79 -24.43
N THR A 38 2.80 8.20 -23.39
CA THR A 38 2.38 8.45 -22.01
C THR A 38 2.44 9.95 -21.82
N GLY A 39 1.37 10.57 -21.32
CA GLY A 39 1.30 12.03 -21.16
C GLY A 39 2.56 12.60 -20.51
N SER A 40 2.94 13.81 -20.91
CA SER A 40 3.97 14.58 -20.23
C SER A 40 3.61 14.79 -18.77
N GLU A 41 4.61 15.05 -17.94
CA GLU A 41 4.40 15.48 -16.57
C GLU A 41 3.53 16.74 -16.54
N GLU A 42 2.62 16.82 -15.56
CA GLU A 42 1.77 17.99 -15.35
C GLU A 42 2.62 19.23 -15.10
N THR A 43 2.28 20.32 -15.79
CA THR A 43 2.99 21.61 -15.67
C THR A 43 2.16 22.68 -14.98
N ARG A 44 0.85 22.47 -14.83
CA ARG A 44 -0.03 23.41 -14.12
C ARG A 44 0.33 23.46 -12.65
N THR A 45 0.27 24.66 -12.10
CA THR A 45 0.37 24.93 -10.67
C THR A 45 -0.83 24.36 -9.92
N LEU A 46 -0.70 24.22 -8.59
CA LEU A 46 -1.82 23.81 -7.75
C LEU A 46 -3.00 24.79 -7.84
N ASP A 47 -2.76 26.10 -8.01
CA ASP A 47 -3.83 27.10 -8.13
C ASP A 47 -4.56 27.02 -9.48
N GLU A 48 -3.85 26.71 -10.57
CA GLU A 48 -4.49 26.46 -11.87
C GLU A 48 -5.32 25.18 -11.84
N LEU A 49 -4.79 24.11 -11.25
CA LEU A 49 -5.54 22.87 -11.05
C LEU A 49 -6.75 23.06 -10.14
N TYR A 50 -6.63 23.89 -9.10
CA TYR A 50 -7.72 24.21 -8.20
C TYR A 50 -8.84 24.97 -8.90
N LYS A 51 -8.52 26.06 -9.62
CA LYS A 51 -9.50 26.79 -10.44
C LYS A 51 -10.18 25.88 -11.46
N ALA A 52 -9.41 25.01 -12.11
CA ALA A 52 -9.96 24.05 -13.08
C ALA A 52 -10.88 23.02 -12.40
N ALA A 53 -10.52 22.53 -11.21
CA ALA A 53 -11.36 21.59 -10.45
C ALA A 53 -12.69 22.23 -10.03
N LEU A 54 -12.69 23.50 -9.63
CA LEU A 54 -13.93 24.23 -9.31
C LEU A 54 -14.82 24.45 -10.53
N ALA A 55 -14.23 24.76 -11.69
CA ALA A 55 -14.97 24.83 -12.94
C ALA A 55 -15.55 23.47 -13.37
N ASP A 56 -14.94 22.37 -12.91
CA ASP A 56 -15.34 20.97 -13.10
C ASP A 56 -16.20 20.44 -11.92
N GLY A 57 -16.98 21.32 -11.29
CA GLY A 57 -17.95 20.95 -10.24
C GLY A 57 -17.40 20.88 -8.81
N GLY A 58 -16.08 20.89 -8.62
CA GLY A 58 -15.45 21.03 -7.31
C GLY A 58 -15.61 19.84 -6.35
N LYS A 59 -16.02 18.66 -6.84
CA LYS A 59 -16.20 17.46 -6.01
C LYS A 59 -14.99 16.53 -6.09
N LEU A 60 -14.74 15.78 -5.02
CA LEU A 60 -13.71 14.76 -4.99
C LEU A 60 -14.09 13.63 -4.02
N VAL A 61 -14.10 12.39 -4.51
CA VAL A 61 -14.32 11.20 -3.69
C VAL A 61 -13.06 10.33 -3.65
N LEU A 62 -12.57 10.05 -2.45
CA LEU A 62 -11.35 9.27 -2.20
C LEU A 62 -11.67 8.01 -1.39
N TYR A 63 -11.24 6.85 -1.88
CA TYR A 63 -11.17 5.62 -1.10
C TYR A 63 -9.76 5.39 -0.58
N ALA A 64 -9.62 5.46 0.74
CA ALA A 64 -8.34 5.42 1.43
C ALA A 64 -8.20 4.16 2.27
N GLY A 65 -7.10 3.44 2.07
CA GLY A 65 -6.70 2.33 2.92
C GLY A 65 -6.31 2.81 4.32
N GLY A 66 -6.91 2.22 5.35
CA GLY A 66 -6.59 2.51 6.75
C GLY A 66 -7.44 1.70 7.73
N ASP A 67 -7.19 1.90 9.02
CA ASP A 67 -7.73 1.15 10.14
C ASP A 67 -8.88 1.85 10.85
N THR A 68 -8.92 3.17 10.91
CA THR A 68 -9.98 3.91 11.63
C THR A 68 -10.63 4.95 10.71
N PRO A 69 -11.93 5.26 10.91
CA PRO A 69 -12.62 6.25 10.08
C PRO A 69 -11.92 7.62 10.05
N THR A 70 -11.21 7.96 11.12
CA THR A 70 -10.55 9.25 11.34
C THR A 70 -9.06 9.27 10.96
N GLN A 71 -8.49 8.15 10.49
CA GLN A 71 -7.03 8.06 10.27
C GLN A 71 -6.50 9.07 9.23
N GLN A 72 -7.37 9.56 8.35
CA GLN A 72 -7.04 10.54 7.31
C GLN A 72 -7.56 11.95 7.61
N ASP A 73 -8.06 12.23 8.81
CA ASP A 73 -8.61 13.54 9.18
C ASP A 73 -7.58 14.67 9.04
N PHE A 74 -6.32 14.40 9.41
CA PHE A 74 -5.23 15.37 9.22
C PHE A 74 -4.98 15.66 7.74
N THR A 75 -4.93 14.63 6.88
CA THR A 75 -4.78 14.78 5.43
C THR A 75 -5.96 15.56 4.85
N LYS A 76 -7.19 15.22 5.24
CA LYS A 76 -8.42 15.90 4.82
C LYS A 76 -8.38 17.37 5.21
N ALA A 77 -8.07 17.68 6.48
CA ALA A 77 -7.98 19.04 6.98
C ALA A 77 -6.88 19.85 6.26
N ALA A 78 -5.70 19.26 6.02
CA ALA A 78 -4.61 19.92 5.32
C ALA A 78 -4.95 20.22 3.84
N PHE A 79 -5.62 19.29 3.16
CA PHE A 79 -6.10 19.49 1.79
C PHE A 79 -7.15 20.60 1.73
N LEU A 80 -8.18 20.53 2.57
CA LEU A 80 -9.26 21.53 2.61
C LEU A 80 -8.77 22.90 3.10
N LYS A 81 -7.74 22.96 3.94
CA LYS A 81 -7.07 24.22 4.28
C LYS A 81 -6.44 24.87 3.05
N ARG A 82 -5.93 24.07 2.09
CA ARG A 82 -5.31 24.58 0.86
C ARG A 82 -6.32 24.83 -0.27
N PHE A 83 -7.41 24.08 -0.29
CA PHE A 83 -8.46 24.10 -1.32
C PHE A 83 -9.85 24.09 -0.66
N PRO A 84 -10.25 25.19 0.00
CA PRO A 84 -11.44 25.23 0.88
C PRO A 84 -12.77 25.01 0.15
N ASP A 85 -12.83 25.26 -1.16
CA ASP A 85 -14.06 25.15 -1.95
C ASP A 85 -14.21 23.78 -2.63
N ILE A 86 -13.30 22.82 -2.40
CA ILE A 86 -13.49 21.44 -2.84
C ILE A 86 -14.41 20.70 -1.86
N ASP A 87 -15.49 20.12 -2.38
CA ASP A 87 -16.33 19.17 -1.68
C ASP A 87 -15.65 17.79 -1.63
N LEU A 88 -14.90 17.55 -0.55
CA LEU A 88 -14.12 16.33 -0.34
C LEU A 88 -14.84 15.29 0.52
N THR A 89 -15.17 14.17 -0.11
CA THR A 89 -15.54 12.92 0.57
C THR A 89 -14.33 11.99 0.62
N LEU A 90 -13.85 11.69 1.83
CA LEU A 90 -12.75 10.75 2.06
C LEU A 90 -13.25 9.62 2.95
N VAL A 91 -13.21 8.39 2.43
CA VAL A 91 -13.67 7.18 3.13
C VAL A 91 -12.48 6.30 3.46
N VAL A 92 -12.25 6.06 4.75
CA VAL A 92 -11.25 5.11 5.23
C VAL A 92 -11.88 3.73 5.42
N ASP A 93 -11.26 2.70 4.84
CA ASP A 93 -11.55 1.28 5.10
C ASP A 93 -10.26 0.47 4.93
N TYR A 94 -10.26 -0.79 5.36
CA TYR A 94 -9.16 -1.68 5.05
C TYR A 94 -8.97 -1.79 3.53
N SER A 95 -7.71 -1.81 3.08
CA SER A 95 -7.42 -1.90 1.64
C SER A 95 -8.01 -3.15 0.99
N LYS A 96 -8.03 -4.27 1.71
CA LYS A 96 -8.62 -5.56 1.30
C LYS A 96 -10.15 -5.56 1.15
N TYR A 97 -10.82 -4.49 1.59
CA TYR A 97 -12.25 -4.29 1.36
C TYR A 97 -12.47 -3.22 0.29
N HIS A 98 -11.66 -2.16 0.28
CA HIS A 98 -11.70 -1.15 -0.79
C HIS A 98 -11.36 -1.72 -2.17
N ASP A 99 -10.40 -2.63 -2.28
CA ASP A 99 -10.02 -3.25 -3.56
C ASP A 99 -11.19 -4.02 -4.20
N VAL A 100 -11.79 -4.96 -3.47
CA VAL A 100 -12.92 -5.77 -3.92
C VAL A 100 -14.20 -4.95 -4.06
N ARG A 101 -14.36 -3.89 -3.26
CA ARG A 101 -15.45 -2.92 -3.42
C ARG A 101 -15.34 -2.20 -4.75
N VAL A 102 -14.16 -1.70 -5.10
CA VAL A 102 -13.91 -1.04 -6.39
C VAL A 102 -14.10 -2.03 -7.54
N ASP A 103 -13.60 -3.26 -7.41
CA ASP A 103 -13.83 -4.30 -8.42
C ASP A 103 -15.32 -4.58 -8.62
N ASN A 104 -16.09 -4.71 -7.54
CA ASN A 104 -17.52 -4.92 -7.61
C ASN A 104 -18.24 -3.72 -8.23
N GLN A 105 -17.91 -2.50 -7.80
CA GLN A 105 -18.49 -1.28 -8.36
C GLN A 105 -18.20 -1.11 -9.86
N LEU A 106 -16.99 -1.48 -10.33
CA LEU A 106 -16.66 -1.49 -11.76
C LEU A 106 -17.43 -2.58 -12.53
N ALA A 107 -17.71 -3.71 -11.89
CA ALA A 107 -18.47 -4.81 -12.50
C ALA A 107 -19.98 -4.50 -12.57
N THR A 108 -20.50 -3.68 -11.65
CA THR A 108 -21.92 -3.29 -11.59
C THR A 108 -22.22 -1.91 -12.16
N ASP A 109 -21.22 -1.23 -12.75
CA ASP A 109 -21.34 0.13 -13.29
C ASP A 109 -21.85 1.16 -12.26
N THR A 110 -21.34 1.06 -11.04
CA THR A 110 -21.69 1.91 -9.89
C THR A 110 -20.43 2.46 -9.21
N LEU A 111 -19.43 2.86 -10.00
CA LEU A 111 -18.17 3.36 -9.47
C LEU A 111 -18.37 4.67 -8.70
N VAL A 112 -17.90 4.69 -7.45
CA VAL A 112 -18.01 5.84 -6.55
C VAL A 112 -16.74 6.69 -6.47
N PRO A 113 -15.54 6.13 -6.16
CA PRO A 113 -14.36 6.95 -5.92
C PRO A 113 -13.73 7.46 -7.23
N ASP A 114 -13.19 8.68 -7.16
CA ASP A 114 -12.32 9.23 -8.21
C ASP A 114 -10.88 8.69 -8.09
N VAL A 115 -10.42 8.54 -6.83
CA VAL A 115 -9.06 8.09 -6.50
C VAL A 115 -9.12 6.99 -5.46
N VAL A 116 -8.25 6.00 -5.64
CA VAL A 116 -7.96 4.97 -4.65
C VAL A 116 -6.54 5.17 -4.12
N GLN A 117 -6.33 5.04 -2.80
CA GLN A 117 -5.01 5.02 -2.17
C GLN A 117 -4.86 3.82 -1.22
N LEU A 118 -4.16 2.76 -1.61
CA LEU A 118 -4.22 1.45 -0.93
C LEU A 118 -2.83 0.82 -0.72
N GLN A 119 -2.75 -0.05 0.29
CA GLN A 119 -1.58 -0.88 0.56
C GLN A 119 -1.58 -2.21 -0.22
N THR A 120 -2.70 -2.58 -0.86
CA THR A 120 -2.81 -3.77 -1.71
C THR A 120 -2.18 -3.53 -3.09
N LEU A 121 -0.84 -3.47 -3.10
CA LEU A 121 -0.06 -2.95 -4.22
C LEU A 121 -0.32 -3.69 -5.54
N GLN A 122 -0.59 -4.98 -5.48
CA GLN A 122 -0.85 -5.84 -6.65
C GLN A 122 -2.07 -5.38 -7.46
N ASP A 123 -3.06 -4.75 -6.82
CA ASP A 123 -4.29 -4.34 -7.51
C ASP A 123 -4.03 -3.21 -8.49
N PHE A 124 -3.09 -2.32 -8.20
CA PHE A 124 -2.70 -1.26 -9.13
C PHE A 124 -2.06 -1.81 -10.41
N THR A 125 -1.30 -2.92 -10.32
CA THR A 125 -0.76 -3.61 -11.50
C THR A 125 -1.90 -4.23 -12.31
N ARG A 126 -2.80 -4.97 -11.63
CA ARG A 126 -3.97 -5.61 -12.24
C ARG A 126 -4.92 -4.60 -12.90
N TRP A 127 -5.30 -3.54 -12.20
CA TRP A 127 -6.18 -2.48 -12.72
C TRP A 127 -5.54 -1.73 -13.89
N LYS A 128 -4.21 -1.53 -13.88
CA LYS A 128 -3.48 -1.00 -15.03
C LYS A 128 -3.62 -1.92 -16.26
N GLU A 129 -3.38 -3.22 -16.09
CA GLU A 129 -3.48 -4.22 -17.17
C GLU A 129 -4.90 -4.31 -17.72
N GLN A 130 -5.90 -4.19 -16.84
CA GLN A 130 -7.32 -4.13 -17.20
C GLN A 130 -7.76 -2.78 -17.79
N GLY A 131 -6.87 -1.79 -17.87
CA GLY A 131 -7.17 -0.46 -18.42
C GLY A 131 -8.16 0.35 -17.57
N ARG A 132 -8.23 0.09 -16.25
CA ARG A 132 -9.14 0.73 -15.30
C ARG A 132 -8.59 2.02 -14.67
N LEU A 133 -7.31 2.32 -14.87
CA LEU A 133 -6.65 3.51 -14.31
C LEU A 133 -6.44 4.59 -15.37
N LEU A 134 -6.70 5.84 -15.00
CA LEU A 134 -6.31 7.00 -15.79
C LEU A 134 -4.78 7.18 -15.67
N ARG A 135 -4.08 7.18 -16.81
CA ARG A 135 -2.65 7.46 -16.84
C ARG A 135 -2.40 8.95 -16.65
N TYR A 136 -1.78 9.31 -15.55
CA TYR A 136 -1.49 10.68 -15.18
C TYR A 136 -0.16 10.79 -14.43
N LYS A 137 0.67 11.75 -14.83
CA LYS A 137 1.94 12.07 -14.17
C LYS A 137 1.79 13.43 -13.50
N PRO A 138 1.55 13.51 -12.17
CA PRO A 138 1.43 14.78 -11.46
C PRO A 138 2.75 15.56 -11.49
N ALA A 139 2.72 16.85 -11.18
CA ALA A 139 3.92 17.67 -11.05
C ALA A 139 4.83 17.09 -9.95
N GLY A 140 6.12 16.96 -10.23
CA GLY A 140 7.10 16.27 -9.39
C GLY A 140 7.21 14.76 -9.65
N PHE A 141 6.47 14.20 -10.60
CA PHE A 141 6.51 12.76 -10.92
C PHE A 141 7.91 12.26 -11.32
N SER A 142 8.67 13.04 -12.08
CA SER A 142 10.06 12.73 -12.40
C SER A 142 10.97 12.64 -11.16
N LYS A 143 10.58 13.28 -10.05
CA LYS A 143 11.30 13.27 -8.78
C LYS A 143 10.86 12.17 -7.83
N VAL A 144 9.77 11.45 -8.10
CA VAL A 144 9.39 10.27 -7.31
C VAL A 144 10.40 9.14 -7.55
N TYR A 145 10.81 8.43 -6.49
CA TYR A 145 11.70 7.27 -6.58
C TYR A 145 11.13 6.24 -7.57
N ASP A 146 11.97 5.68 -8.44
CA ASP A 146 11.48 4.95 -9.61
C ASP A 146 10.65 3.71 -9.27
N LYS A 147 10.94 3.04 -8.15
CA LYS A 147 10.12 1.88 -7.69
C LYS A 147 8.80 2.28 -7.05
N PHE A 148 8.61 3.57 -6.79
CA PHE A 148 7.42 4.18 -6.21
C PHE A 148 6.51 4.80 -7.26
N LYS A 149 6.72 4.54 -8.55
CA LYS A 149 5.83 4.98 -9.61
C LYS A 149 5.71 3.96 -10.73
N ASP A 150 4.56 3.93 -11.40
CA ASP A 150 4.45 3.28 -12.69
C ASP A 150 5.01 4.21 -13.77
N PRO A 151 6.00 3.82 -14.61
CA PRO A 151 6.60 4.70 -15.61
C PRO A 151 5.60 5.28 -16.62
N GLN A 152 4.43 4.64 -16.79
CA GLN A 152 3.37 5.10 -17.67
C GLN A 152 2.35 6.03 -16.99
N GLY A 153 2.54 6.33 -15.70
CA GLY A 153 1.66 7.18 -14.89
C GLY A 153 0.36 6.49 -14.47
N ALA A 154 0.26 5.16 -14.51
CA ALA A 154 -0.97 4.49 -14.09
C ALA A 154 -1.23 4.60 -12.58
N TRP A 155 -0.16 4.68 -11.78
CA TRP A 155 -0.20 4.88 -10.34
C TRP A 155 1.09 5.54 -9.87
N VAL A 156 1.05 6.16 -8.69
CA VAL A 156 2.21 6.75 -8.01
C VAL A 156 2.09 6.54 -6.51
N ALA A 157 3.19 6.33 -5.80
CA ALA A 157 3.17 6.36 -4.35
C ALA A 157 3.10 7.79 -3.86
N ILE A 158 2.28 8.04 -2.83
CA ILE A 158 2.04 9.38 -2.28
C ILE A 158 2.58 9.56 -0.86
N GLY A 159 3.01 8.46 -0.22
CA GLY A 159 3.70 8.47 1.06
C GLY A 159 4.44 7.16 1.27
N ALA A 160 5.54 7.21 2.01
CA ALA A 160 6.22 6.02 2.48
C ALA A 160 5.70 5.65 3.88
N ILE A 161 5.32 4.39 4.09
CA ILE A 161 4.85 3.88 5.38
C ILE A 161 5.80 2.76 5.81
N GLY A 162 6.12 2.69 7.09
CA GLY A 162 6.94 1.62 7.67
C GLY A 162 6.22 0.96 8.83
N PHE A 163 6.29 -0.37 8.90
CA PHE A 163 5.80 -1.18 10.03
C PHE A 163 6.97 -1.87 10.74
N SER A 164 6.90 -1.85 12.06
CA SER A 164 7.87 -2.47 12.97
C SER A 164 7.20 -2.69 14.34
N PHE A 165 8.02 -2.83 15.37
CA PHE A 165 7.62 -2.76 16.76
C PHE A 165 7.92 -1.39 17.38
N MET A 166 7.27 -1.13 18.50
CA MET A 166 7.41 0.07 19.31
C MET A 166 7.36 -0.28 20.79
N TYR A 167 7.88 0.59 21.65
CA TYR A 167 7.81 0.39 23.10
C TYR A 167 7.58 1.68 23.87
N ASP A 168 6.99 1.56 25.05
CA ASP A 168 6.95 2.62 26.04
C ASP A 168 8.32 2.75 26.70
N THR A 169 8.93 3.92 26.57
CA THR A 169 10.31 4.21 27.01
C THR A 169 10.48 4.07 28.52
N ALA A 170 9.47 4.43 29.32
CA ALA A 170 9.52 4.32 30.77
C ALA A 170 9.36 2.86 31.23
N ALA A 171 8.41 2.14 30.64
CA ALA A 171 8.11 0.75 30.96
C ALA A 171 9.21 -0.21 30.49
N ALA A 172 9.94 0.16 29.43
CA ALA A 172 11.03 -0.63 28.87
C ALA A 172 12.39 -0.34 29.54
N GLY A 173 12.66 0.92 29.90
CA GLY A 173 13.88 1.35 30.57
C GLY A 173 15.16 0.86 29.87
N SER A 174 16.16 0.44 30.65
CA SER A 174 17.41 -0.12 30.13
C SER A 174 17.26 -1.49 29.46
N GLY A 175 16.12 -2.16 29.65
CA GLY A 175 15.83 -3.47 29.09
C GLY A 175 15.18 -3.44 27.70
N ALA A 176 15.04 -2.26 27.10
CA ALA A 176 14.27 -2.05 25.87
C ALA A 176 14.67 -2.97 24.71
N PRO A 177 13.69 -3.52 23.96
CA PRO A 177 13.98 -4.39 22.83
C PRO A 177 14.67 -3.59 21.72
N ARG A 178 15.75 -4.15 21.16
CA ARG A 178 16.51 -3.57 20.04
C ARG A 178 16.20 -4.26 18.73
N THR A 179 15.88 -5.55 18.79
CA THR A 179 15.55 -6.38 17.62
C THR A 179 14.29 -7.21 17.89
N PRO A 180 13.64 -7.75 16.85
CA PRO A 180 12.50 -8.64 17.04
C PRO A 180 12.81 -9.89 17.87
N LEU A 181 14.07 -10.33 17.93
CA LEU A 181 14.50 -11.45 18.78
C LEU A 181 14.31 -11.14 20.28
N ASP A 182 14.43 -9.88 20.69
CA ASP A 182 14.26 -9.47 22.09
C ASP A 182 12.79 -9.52 22.53
N LEU A 183 11.84 -9.53 21.59
CA LEU A 183 10.41 -9.53 21.86
C LEU A 183 9.92 -10.86 22.47
N VAL A 184 10.70 -11.92 22.34
CA VAL A 184 10.38 -13.26 22.87
C VAL A 184 11.17 -13.59 24.15
N ASP A 185 11.77 -12.59 24.77
CA ASP A 185 12.31 -12.68 26.13
C ASP A 185 11.15 -12.84 27.14
N PRO A 186 11.16 -13.87 28.01
CA PRO A 186 10.10 -14.10 29.01
C PRO A 186 9.75 -12.89 29.89
N LYS A 187 10.65 -11.92 30.05
CA LYS A 187 10.36 -10.68 30.80
C LYS A 187 9.22 -9.84 30.21
N TRP A 188 8.86 -10.08 28.94
CA TRP A 188 7.79 -9.38 28.24
C TRP A 188 6.44 -10.10 28.29
N LYS A 189 6.37 -11.27 28.92
CA LYS A 189 5.14 -12.06 28.99
C LYS A 189 4.00 -11.24 29.60
N GLY A 190 2.85 -11.21 28.91
CA GLY A 190 1.66 -10.43 29.24
C GLY A 190 1.79 -8.91 29.02
N ARG A 191 2.90 -8.44 28.42
CA ARG A 191 3.18 -7.00 28.23
C ARG A 191 3.23 -6.56 26.77
N ILE A 192 2.85 -7.44 25.84
CA ILE A 192 2.91 -7.21 24.39
C ILE A 192 1.50 -7.10 23.82
N ALA A 193 1.24 -6.03 23.08
CA ALA A 193 0.09 -5.90 22.19
C ALA A 193 0.54 -6.02 20.72
N SER A 194 -0.30 -6.57 19.87
CA SER A 194 0.00 -6.69 18.44
C SER A 194 -1.26 -6.61 17.58
N SER A 195 -1.11 -6.14 16.36
CA SER A 195 -2.12 -6.28 15.32
C SER A 195 -2.10 -7.72 14.80
N TYR A 196 -3.23 -8.26 14.37
CA TYR A 196 -3.27 -9.62 13.80
C TYR A 196 -2.48 -9.69 12.48
N PRO A 197 -1.42 -10.52 12.39
CA PRO A 197 -0.67 -10.65 11.13
C PRO A 197 -1.50 -11.28 10.03
N HIS A 198 -2.47 -12.13 10.33
CA HIS A 198 -3.36 -12.72 9.34
C HIS A 198 -4.62 -11.89 9.02
N ASP A 199 -4.76 -10.69 9.60
CA ASP A 199 -5.80 -9.73 9.24
C ASP A 199 -5.30 -8.65 8.26
N ASP A 200 -4.04 -8.22 8.37
CA ASP A 200 -3.42 -7.18 7.53
C ASP A 200 -2.15 -7.73 6.82
N ASP A 201 -2.08 -7.61 5.49
CA ASP A 201 -1.00 -8.23 4.71
C ASP A 201 0.38 -7.53 4.87
N ALA A 202 0.43 -6.25 5.25
CA ALA A 202 1.69 -5.60 5.61
C ALA A 202 2.18 -6.09 6.97
N VAL A 203 1.28 -6.28 7.95
CA VAL A 203 1.64 -6.94 9.21
C VAL A 203 2.06 -8.40 8.97
N LEU A 204 1.36 -9.12 8.09
CA LEU A 204 1.73 -10.47 7.66
C LEU A 204 3.14 -10.50 7.09
N TYR A 205 3.47 -9.54 6.23
CA TYR A 205 4.78 -9.44 5.62
C TYR A 205 5.87 -9.19 6.65
N LEU A 206 5.65 -8.29 7.61
CA LEU A 206 6.55 -8.05 8.74
C LEU A 206 6.85 -9.34 9.50
N TYR A 207 5.81 -10.09 9.86
CA TYR A 207 5.95 -11.36 10.56
C TYR A 207 6.64 -12.43 9.70
N SER A 208 6.40 -12.45 8.40
CA SER A 208 7.11 -13.35 7.48
C SER A 208 8.62 -13.07 7.44
N LEU A 209 9.03 -11.80 7.56
CA LEU A 209 10.44 -11.42 7.66
C LEU A 209 11.05 -11.89 8.98
N TYR A 210 10.30 -11.80 10.08
CA TYR A 210 10.73 -12.36 11.37
C TYR A 210 10.93 -13.88 11.29
N VAL A 211 10.00 -14.59 10.65
CA VAL A 211 10.15 -16.04 10.41
C VAL A 211 11.34 -16.34 9.52
N GLN A 212 11.56 -15.59 8.44
CA GLN A 212 12.71 -15.80 7.55
C GLN A 212 14.04 -15.62 8.28
N LYS A 213 14.10 -14.71 9.26
CA LYS A 213 15.33 -14.44 10.01
C LYS A 213 15.54 -15.36 11.21
N TYR A 214 14.48 -15.68 11.95
CA TYR A 214 14.56 -16.35 13.26
C TYR A 214 13.88 -17.72 13.30
N GLY A 215 13.24 -18.14 12.20
CA GLY A 215 12.52 -19.40 12.10
C GLY A 215 11.17 -19.40 12.80
N TRP A 216 10.41 -20.48 12.58
CA TRP A 216 9.11 -20.70 13.24
C TRP A 216 9.21 -20.84 14.76
N GLU A 217 10.39 -21.20 15.30
CA GLU A 217 10.64 -21.23 16.74
C GLU A 217 10.39 -19.86 17.39
N TRP A 218 10.75 -18.77 16.70
CA TRP A 218 10.46 -17.42 17.19
C TRP A 218 8.95 -17.18 17.32
N VAL A 219 8.14 -17.64 16.36
CA VAL A 219 6.67 -17.53 16.41
C VAL A 219 6.09 -18.36 17.55
N ALA A 220 6.59 -19.59 17.74
CA ALA A 220 6.19 -20.44 18.86
C ALA A 220 6.48 -19.78 20.21
N ARG A 221 7.67 -19.17 20.35
CA ARG A 221 8.04 -18.43 21.56
C ARG A 221 7.20 -17.17 21.76
N LEU A 222 6.85 -16.45 20.69
CA LEU A 222 5.96 -15.30 20.77
C LEU A 222 4.54 -15.70 21.18
N ALA A 223 4.03 -16.83 20.67
CA ALA A 223 2.73 -17.36 21.08
C ALA A 223 2.67 -17.69 22.59
N ALA A 224 3.81 -18.00 23.22
CA ALA A 224 3.91 -18.23 24.66
C ALA A 224 4.02 -16.96 25.52
N GLN A 225 4.04 -15.76 24.91
CA GLN A 225 4.17 -14.47 25.61
C GLN A 225 2.83 -13.88 26.10
N ASP A 226 1.70 -14.58 25.98
CA ASP A 226 0.37 -14.05 26.29
C ASP A 226 0.10 -12.70 25.58
N VAL A 227 0.39 -12.65 24.28
CA VAL A 227 0.25 -11.44 23.44
C VAL A 227 -1.24 -11.08 23.29
N ARG A 228 -1.57 -9.81 23.50
CA ARG A 228 -2.89 -9.28 23.15
C ARG A 228 -2.93 -8.92 21.67
N PHE A 229 -3.62 -9.75 20.88
CA PHE A 229 -3.91 -9.44 19.48
C PHE A 229 -5.20 -8.63 19.31
N ALA A 230 -5.21 -7.68 18.38
CA ALA A 230 -6.39 -6.92 17.99
C ALA A 230 -6.38 -6.59 16.49
N ARG A 231 -7.55 -6.29 15.91
CA ARG A 231 -7.64 -5.78 14.53
C ARG A 231 -7.15 -4.34 14.46
N GLY A 232 -6.73 -3.94 13.26
CA GLY A 232 -6.23 -2.60 12.97
C GLY A 232 -4.76 -2.39 13.39
N SER A 233 -3.94 -1.88 12.47
CA SER A 233 -2.51 -1.61 12.71
C SER A 233 -2.24 -0.43 13.66
N ASN A 234 -3.27 0.36 14.00
CA ASN A 234 -3.23 1.38 15.04
C ASN A 234 -3.21 0.78 16.46
N SER A 235 -3.83 -0.39 16.64
CA SER A 235 -4.12 -0.97 17.95
C SER A 235 -2.88 -1.20 18.85
N PRO A 236 -1.70 -1.60 18.35
CA PRO A 236 -0.52 -1.78 19.20
C PRO A 236 0.00 -0.43 19.71
N GLY A 237 0.00 0.59 18.85
CA GLY A 237 0.40 1.94 19.23
C GLY A 237 -0.52 2.52 20.30
N ASP A 238 -1.83 2.30 20.17
CA ASP A 238 -2.82 2.78 21.15
C ASP A 238 -2.67 2.07 22.50
N ALA A 239 -2.42 0.75 22.50
CA ALA A 239 -2.17 -0.01 23.72
C ALA A 239 -0.93 0.48 24.48
N VAL A 240 0.15 0.81 23.76
CA VAL A 240 1.39 1.36 24.33
C VAL A 240 1.19 2.78 24.83
N ARG A 241 0.57 3.68 24.04
CA ARG A 241 0.27 5.06 24.46
C ARG A 241 -0.64 5.12 25.68
N ALA A 242 -1.58 4.18 25.80
CA ALA A 242 -2.45 4.06 26.96
C ALA A 242 -1.76 3.46 28.20
N GLY A 243 -0.49 3.03 28.09
CA GLY A 243 0.26 2.39 29.18
C GLY A 243 -0.22 0.99 29.56
N THR A 244 -1.13 0.40 28.77
CA THR A 244 -1.68 -0.94 29.06
C THR A 244 -0.71 -2.07 28.70
N HIS A 245 0.19 -1.82 27.74
CA HIS A 245 1.21 -2.77 27.28
C HIS A 245 2.53 -2.02 27.09
N ALA A 246 3.65 -2.68 27.35
CA ALA A 246 4.97 -2.06 27.24
C ALA A 246 5.48 -2.07 25.79
N ILE A 247 5.03 -3.03 24.98
CA ILE A 247 5.48 -3.26 23.61
C ILE A 247 4.27 -3.37 22.68
N GLY A 248 4.39 -2.75 21.51
CA GLY A 248 3.49 -2.93 20.37
C GLY A 248 4.23 -3.57 19.20
N ILE A 249 3.61 -4.52 18.48
CA ILE A 249 4.17 -5.14 17.26
C ILE A 249 3.19 -4.98 16.10
N GLY A 250 3.69 -4.63 14.91
CA GLY A 250 2.87 -4.61 13.68
C GLY A 250 2.10 -3.30 13.52
N GLY A 251 2.77 -2.17 13.70
CA GLY A 251 2.17 -0.85 13.54
C GLY A 251 3.12 0.16 12.94
N SER A 252 2.55 1.23 12.40
CA SER A 252 3.32 2.37 11.89
C SER A 252 3.81 3.27 13.01
N GLY A 253 4.84 4.04 12.70
CA GLY A 253 5.36 5.07 13.58
C GLY A 253 6.39 5.93 12.87
N ALA A 254 6.92 6.90 13.61
CA ALA A 254 7.94 7.81 13.16
C ALA A 254 9.24 7.50 13.92
N PRO A 255 10.34 7.14 13.24
CA PRO A 255 11.57 6.74 13.93
C PRO A 255 12.21 7.89 14.75
N LEU A 256 11.92 9.14 14.39
CA LEU A 256 12.41 10.34 15.06
C LEU A 256 11.37 11.01 15.96
N ALA A 257 10.21 10.38 16.21
CA ALA A 257 9.23 10.96 17.12
C ALA A 257 9.82 11.13 18.52
N SER A 258 9.63 12.32 19.09
CA SER A 258 9.82 12.55 20.52
C SER A 258 8.55 12.14 21.26
N GLY A 259 8.71 11.53 22.44
CA GLY A 259 7.57 11.15 23.28
C GLY A 259 7.80 9.84 24.04
N PRO A 260 6.77 9.39 24.78
CA PRO A 260 6.86 8.21 25.62
C PRO A 260 6.93 6.92 24.81
N VAL A 261 6.51 6.93 23.54
CA VAL A 261 6.55 5.77 22.65
C VAL A 261 7.68 5.91 21.64
N LYS A 262 8.57 4.91 21.61
CA LYS A 262 9.65 4.82 20.62
C LYS A 262 9.34 3.74 19.60
N TRP A 263 9.17 4.13 18.35
CA TRP A 263 9.11 3.21 17.21
C TRP A 263 10.52 2.83 16.77
N VAL A 264 10.76 1.55 16.47
CA VAL A 264 12.11 1.04 16.23
C VAL A 264 12.31 0.73 14.75
N ALA A 265 13.26 1.42 14.11
CA ALA A 265 13.92 0.98 12.88
C ALA A 265 15.19 0.24 13.30
N PRO A 266 15.16 -1.10 13.46
CA PRO A 266 16.32 -1.83 13.94
C PRO A 266 17.44 -1.84 12.89
N GLU A 267 18.69 -1.78 13.36
CA GLU A 267 19.86 -2.02 12.52
C GLU A 267 20.17 -3.53 12.53
N GLY A 268 20.31 -4.14 11.35
CA GLY A 268 20.68 -5.53 11.22
C GLY A 268 19.57 -6.50 11.63
N ALA A 269 18.31 -6.06 11.70
CA ALA A 269 17.12 -6.90 11.82
C ALA A 269 15.99 -6.29 10.98
N PRO A 270 15.05 -7.09 10.45
CA PRO A 270 14.06 -6.58 9.53
C PRO A 270 13.06 -5.67 10.24
N PHE A 271 12.68 -4.61 9.54
CA PHE A 271 11.35 -4.02 9.60
C PHE A 271 10.78 -4.08 8.17
N MET A 272 9.68 -3.41 7.89
CA MET A 272 9.23 -3.29 6.50
C MET A 272 8.75 -1.88 6.18
N ALA A 273 8.87 -1.49 4.92
CA ALA A 273 8.31 -0.25 4.40
C ALA A 273 7.83 -0.39 2.95
N TRP A 274 6.94 0.51 2.55
CA TRP A 274 6.40 0.56 1.19
C TRP A 274 5.96 1.98 0.83
N GLY A 275 5.83 2.24 -0.47
CA GLY A 275 5.14 3.41 -0.96
C GLY A 275 3.64 3.13 -1.09
N GLN A 276 2.80 3.81 -0.30
CA GLN A 276 1.34 3.74 -0.41
C GLN A 276 0.92 4.23 -1.79
N ARG A 277 0.38 3.33 -2.62
CA ARG A 277 0.04 3.62 -4.00
C ARG A 277 -1.28 4.38 -4.07
N ALA A 278 -1.34 5.36 -4.96
CA ALA A 278 -2.56 6.04 -5.36
C ALA A 278 -2.72 6.04 -6.88
N ALA A 279 -3.96 6.04 -7.34
CA ALA A 279 -4.31 6.12 -8.75
C ALA A 279 -5.67 6.77 -8.95
N ILE A 280 -5.81 7.48 -10.06
CA ILE A 280 -7.10 8.01 -10.53
C ILE A 280 -7.79 6.91 -11.33
N LEU A 281 -9.04 6.60 -11.01
CA LEU A 281 -9.81 5.64 -11.79
C LEU A 281 -10.20 6.23 -13.14
N LYS A 282 -10.22 5.41 -14.18
CA LYS A 282 -10.50 5.87 -15.55
C LYS A 282 -11.92 6.42 -15.73
N GLN A 283 -12.86 5.91 -14.93
CA GLN A 283 -14.26 6.35 -14.88
C GLN A 283 -14.51 7.37 -13.77
N ALA A 284 -13.47 7.96 -13.17
CA ALA A 284 -13.63 9.02 -12.18
C ALA A 284 -14.55 10.13 -12.69
N ALA A 285 -15.54 10.52 -11.88
CA ALA A 285 -16.51 11.56 -12.21
C ALA A 285 -15.86 12.96 -12.15
N ASN A 286 -14.86 13.13 -11.29
CA ASN A 286 -14.17 14.40 -11.04
C ASN A 286 -12.66 14.31 -11.33
N PRO A 287 -12.26 14.02 -12.58
CA PRO A 287 -10.85 13.74 -12.91
C PRO A 287 -9.94 14.96 -12.69
N THR A 288 -10.46 16.19 -12.73
CA THR A 288 -9.65 17.39 -12.50
C THR A 288 -9.31 17.58 -11.02
N ALA A 289 -10.28 17.38 -10.13
CA ALA A 289 -10.04 17.38 -8.69
C ALA A 289 -9.14 16.21 -8.25
N ALA A 290 -9.29 15.04 -8.88
CA ALA A 290 -8.41 13.90 -8.66
C ALA A 290 -6.94 14.21 -9.04
N LYS A 291 -6.72 14.91 -10.16
CA LYS A 291 -5.40 15.40 -10.56
C LYS A 291 -4.86 16.40 -9.55
N LEU A 292 -5.67 17.37 -9.10
CA LEU A 292 -5.30 18.32 -8.05
C LEU A 292 -4.80 17.60 -6.79
N TYR A 293 -5.53 16.58 -6.33
CA TYR A 293 -5.16 15.79 -5.17
C TYR A 293 -3.81 15.10 -5.30
N LEU A 294 -3.54 14.41 -6.42
CA LEU A 294 -2.24 13.77 -6.62
C LEU A 294 -1.08 14.78 -6.74
N ASN A 295 -1.30 15.95 -7.34
CA ASN A 295 -0.29 17.02 -7.38
C ASN A 295 -0.03 17.57 -5.97
N TRP A 296 -1.08 17.76 -5.17
CA TRP A 296 -0.94 18.24 -3.81
C TRP A 296 -0.18 17.25 -2.93
N GLN A 297 -0.50 15.94 -3.04
CA GLN A 297 0.23 14.90 -2.31
C GLN A 297 1.71 14.87 -2.67
N LEU A 298 2.06 15.05 -3.95
CA LEU A 298 3.45 15.09 -4.41
C LEU A 298 4.14 16.45 -4.27
N SER A 299 3.44 17.49 -3.82
CA SER A 299 4.06 18.80 -3.62
C SER A 299 5.18 18.71 -2.58
N LEU A 300 6.21 19.54 -2.72
CA LEU A 300 7.34 19.57 -1.78
C LEU A 300 6.85 19.83 -0.35
N ALA A 301 5.90 20.75 -0.16
CA ALA A 301 5.33 21.07 1.15
C ALA A 301 4.69 19.83 1.82
N THR A 302 3.91 19.04 1.08
CA THR A 302 3.28 17.83 1.62
C THR A 302 4.32 16.74 1.90
N GLN A 303 5.26 16.51 0.98
CA GLN A 303 6.31 15.49 1.15
C GLN A 303 7.33 15.82 2.25
N GLN A 304 7.61 17.11 2.50
CA GLN A 304 8.40 17.56 3.64
C GLN A 304 7.65 17.41 4.98
N GLY A 305 6.31 17.46 4.93
CA GLY A 305 5.43 17.30 6.08
C GLY A 305 5.05 15.86 6.42
N SER A 306 5.65 14.85 5.78
CA SER A 306 5.38 13.43 6.08
C SER A 306 5.54 13.13 7.57
N PHE A 307 4.52 12.53 8.18
CA PHE A 307 4.46 12.29 9.64
C PHE A 307 5.63 11.48 10.20
N ASN A 308 6.26 10.63 9.38
CA ASN A 308 7.38 9.77 9.73
C ASN A 308 8.74 10.24 9.18
N GLY A 309 8.76 11.40 8.49
CA GLY A 309 9.97 11.97 7.90
C GLY A 309 10.41 11.33 6.58
N TRP A 310 9.73 10.30 6.07
CA TRP A 310 10.04 9.71 4.77
C TRP A 310 9.17 10.28 3.65
N SER A 311 9.83 10.72 2.59
CA SER A 311 9.22 11.18 1.35
C SER A 311 9.32 10.10 0.27
N VAL A 312 8.40 10.11 -0.69
CA VAL A 312 8.50 9.28 -1.91
C VAL A 312 9.36 9.96 -2.99
N ARG A 313 9.71 11.24 -2.82
CA ARG A 313 10.54 12.03 -3.74
C ARG A 313 12.01 11.97 -3.38
N THR A 314 12.85 11.88 -4.40
CA THR A 314 14.32 11.85 -4.31
C THR A 314 14.95 13.22 -4.07
N ASP A 315 14.20 14.30 -4.29
CA ASP A 315 14.62 15.69 -4.07
C ASP A 315 14.12 16.27 -2.74
N VAL A 316 13.60 15.43 -1.85
CA VAL A 316 13.27 15.81 -0.47
C VAL A 316 14.28 15.17 0.47
N THR A 317 15.11 16.01 1.08
CA THR A 317 16.06 15.58 2.10
C THR A 317 15.30 15.13 3.35
N PRO A 318 15.50 13.88 3.83
CA PRO A 318 14.94 13.45 5.11
C PRO A 318 15.45 14.30 6.28
N PRO A 319 14.71 14.36 7.40
CA PRO A 319 15.20 15.01 8.62
C PRO A 319 16.53 14.42 9.10
N ALA A 320 17.35 15.22 9.79
CA ALA A 320 18.63 14.77 10.32
C ALA A 320 18.49 13.49 11.16
N GLY A 321 19.31 12.48 10.87
CA GLY A 321 19.24 11.16 11.51
C GLY A 321 18.39 10.13 10.76
N LEU A 322 17.67 10.54 9.70
CA LEU A 322 17.02 9.63 8.76
C LEU A 322 17.73 9.63 7.41
N LYS A 323 17.67 8.47 6.76
CA LYS A 323 17.98 8.30 5.34
C LYS A 323 16.66 8.15 4.57
N PRO A 324 16.66 8.28 3.23
CA PRO A 324 15.52 7.85 2.45
C PRO A 324 15.20 6.38 2.73
N VAL A 325 13.91 6.01 2.75
CA VAL A 325 13.49 4.68 3.22
C VAL A 325 14.10 3.53 2.39
N TRP A 326 14.38 3.78 1.10
CA TRP A 326 15.00 2.82 0.18
C TRP A 326 16.50 2.60 0.42
N GLU A 327 17.14 3.39 1.29
CA GLU A 327 18.55 3.19 1.69
C GLU A 327 18.70 2.30 2.93
N TYR A 328 17.60 1.91 3.57
CA TYR A 328 17.60 0.93 4.64
C TYR A 328 17.43 -0.48 4.05
N PRO A 329 18.49 -1.33 4.03
CA PRO A 329 18.35 -2.70 3.52
C PRO A 329 17.34 -3.50 4.36
N ASP A 330 17.31 -3.24 5.66
CA ASP A 330 16.38 -3.83 6.63
C ASP A 330 14.92 -3.36 6.46
N ALA A 331 14.63 -2.39 5.60
CA ALA A 331 13.25 -1.93 5.33
C ALA A 331 12.53 -2.80 4.28
N HIS A 332 13.24 -3.68 3.57
CA HIS A 332 12.67 -4.61 2.60
C HIS A 332 11.67 -3.99 1.58
N VAL A 333 11.94 -2.76 1.12
CA VAL A 333 11.04 -1.98 0.25
C VAL A 333 10.65 -2.72 -1.03
N ASP A 334 11.57 -3.50 -1.60
CA ASP A 334 11.33 -4.30 -2.81
C ASP A 334 10.61 -5.63 -2.54
N GLY A 335 10.60 -6.08 -1.29
CA GLY A 335 10.07 -7.37 -0.92
C GLY A 335 8.55 -7.35 -0.76
N PHE A 336 7.98 -6.27 -0.23
CA PHE A 336 6.53 -6.17 -0.02
C PHE A 336 5.72 -6.23 -1.33
N PRO A 337 6.06 -5.49 -2.41
CA PRO A 337 5.36 -5.64 -3.70
C PRO A 337 5.41 -7.06 -4.27
N ARG A 338 6.53 -7.78 -4.08
CA ARG A 338 6.68 -9.18 -4.52
C ARG A 338 5.85 -10.13 -3.68
N PHE A 339 5.83 -9.92 -2.37
CA PHE A 339 4.99 -10.67 -1.43
C PHE A 339 3.51 -10.52 -1.79
N MET A 340 3.06 -9.28 -2.02
CA MET A 340 1.67 -8.97 -2.38
C MET A 340 1.23 -9.55 -3.73
N ALA A 341 2.17 -9.79 -4.65
CA ALA A 341 1.87 -10.41 -5.94
C ALA A 341 1.60 -11.93 -5.85
N ASP A 342 2.14 -12.63 -4.83
CA ASP A 342 1.89 -14.07 -4.63
C ASP A 342 0.76 -14.30 -3.62
N ARG A 343 -0.48 -14.18 -4.10
CA ARG A 343 -1.69 -14.35 -3.28
C ARG A 343 -1.82 -15.75 -2.68
N ALA A 344 -1.32 -16.78 -3.39
CA ALA A 344 -1.37 -18.15 -2.90
C ALA A 344 -0.41 -18.35 -1.72
N ALA A 345 0.78 -17.75 -1.77
CA ALA A 345 1.70 -17.75 -0.62
C ALA A 345 1.13 -16.98 0.57
N ILE A 346 0.54 -15.80 0.33
CA ILE A 346 -0.11 -15.01 1.39
C ILE A 346 -1.17 -15.83 2.12
N GLU A 347 -2.03 -16.54 1.38
CA GLU A 347 -3.06 -17.37 2.01
C GLU A 347 -2.45 -18.45 2.91
N ARG A 348 -1.40 -19.14 2.45
CA ARG A 348 -0.68 -20.13 3.29
C ARG A 348 -0.09 -19.49 4.54
N TRP A 349 0.50 -18.29 4.43
CA TRP A 349 1.02 -17.56 5.58
C TRP A 349 -0.09 -17.22 6.58
N LYS A 350 -1.24 -16.71 6.12
CA LYS A 350 -2.40 -16.39 6.98
C LYS A 350 -2.87 -17.60 7.76
N GLN A 351 -3.13 -18.70 7.05
CA GLN A 351 -3.60 -19.93 7.67
C GLN A 351 -2.57 -20.49 8.65
N THR A 352 -1.28 -20.39 8.34
CA THR A 352 -0.22 -20.83 9.27
C THR A 352 -0.18 -19.97 10.53
N PHE A 353 -0.27 -18.63 10.43
CA PHE A 353 -0.30 -17.77 11.61
C PHE A 353 -1.58 -17.94 12.44
N ALA A 354 -2.72 -18.24 11.81
CA ALA A 354 -3.94 -18.58 12.53
C ALA A 354 -3.77 -19.82 13.43
N LEU A 355 -2.93 -20.80 13.05
CA LEU A 355 -2.62 -21.95 13.92
C LEU A 355 -1.83 -21.56 15.17
N TYR A 356 -1.03 -20.48 15.13
CA TYR A 356 -0.25 -20.01 16.27
C TYR A 356 -1.02 -19.03 17.15
N PHE A 357 -1.78 -18.12 16.54
CA PHE A 357 -2.38 -16.96 17.24
C PHE A 357 -3.91 -17.03 17.33
N GLY A 358 -4.52 -18.09 16.80
CA GLY A 358 -5.96 -18.27 16.68
C GLY A 358 -6.57 -17.43 15.56
N GLU A 359 -7.87 -17.63 15.33
CA GLU A 359 -8.63 -16.84 14.37
C GLU A 359 -8.67 -15.35 14.74
N VAL A 360 -8.83 -14.49 13.72
CA VAL A 360 -9.01 -13.05 13.92
C VAL A 360 -10.32 -12.81 14.69
N LYS A 361 -10.26 -12.04 15.77
CA LYS A 361 -11.43 -11.68 16.59
C LYS A 361 -11.66 -10.17 16.64
N GLY A 362 -12.91 -9.78 16.87
CA GLY A 362 -13.34 -8.38 16.96
C GLY A 362 -13.87 -7.82 15.64
N ASP A 363 -14.66 -6.76 15.75
CA ASP A 363 -15.24 -6.09 14.59
C ASP A 363 -14.17 -5.36 13.76
N PRO A 364 -14.38 -5.15 12.45
CA PRO A 364 -13.50 -4.31 11.65
C PRO A 364 -13.40 -2.91 12.25
N THR A 365 -12.19 -2.43 12.48
CA THR A 365 -11.97 -1.12 13.12
C THR A 365 -12.47 0.09 12.29
N PRO A 366 -12.56 0.03 10.94
CA PRO A 366 -13.24 1.06 10.16
C PRO A 366 -14.78 1.02 10.23
N GLY A 367 -15.34 -0.02 10.85
CA GLY A 367 -16.77 -0.34 10.76
C GLY A 367 -17.12 -1.16 9.51
N SER A 368 -18.42 -1.29 9.22
CA SER A 368 -18.93 -1.98 8.04
C SER A 368 -19.57 -0.96 7.08
N LEU A 369 -18.85 -0.64 6.01
CA LEU A 369 -19.20 0.47 5.10
C LEU A 369 -20.10 0.07 3.92
N GLY A 370 -20.35 -1.23 3.74
CA GLY A 370 -21.15 -1.74 2.63
C GLY A 370 -20.48 -1.54 1.26
N LEU A 371 -21.31 -1.42 0.22
CA LEU A 371 -20.88 -1.45 -1.19
C LEU A 371 -20.61 -0.07 -1.78
N HIS A 372 -21.28 0.98 -1.32
CA HIS A 372 -21.25 2.32 -1.94
C HIS A 372 -21.08 3.47 -0.93
N PRO A 373 -20.11 3.42 0.01
CA PRO A 373 -19.88 4.52 0.92
C PRO A 373 -19.44 5.78 0.16
N GLY A 374 -20.02 6.93 0.49
CA GLY A 374 -19.68 8.23 -0.10
C GLY A 374 -20.29 8.51 -1.49
N ALA A 375 -21.25 7.69 -1.94
CA ALA A 375 -22.00 7.90 -3.17
C ALA A 375 -23.03 9.04 -3.07
#